data_AF-A0A420Z8L5-F1
#
_entry.id   AF-A0A420Z8L5-F1
#
_cell.length_a   1.000
_cell.length_b   1.000
_cell.length_c   1.000
_cell.angle_alpha   90.00
_cell.angle_beta   90.00
_cell.angle_gamma   90.00
#
_symmetry.space_group_name_H-M   'P 1'
#
loop_
_entity.id
_entity.type
_entity.pdbx_description
1 polymer ?
#
loop_
_entity_poly.entity_id
_entity_poly.type
_entity_poly.pdbx_seq_one_letter_code
_entity_poly.pdbx_strand_id
1 'polypeptide(L)'
;DYIEYEEVAPIFREYAEFIWKKRQEHKKQGDANLDYLYKTLGNSLYGKYGERNEQGGWVKLGDWCGDIEGCDIREYIDGEKYIYVGKTPLDSKHTFPVIPAWITTNVRLKLIPEMKKREKWVVYCDTDSIHILSDCPNPIEDSEKLGGWGFEYEAEQVYYRPKFYGNKTKGVPKRAEILRNDNDTIEFKYTSPIKRATAIRRKLPQNMWVEILKQLRKTDDKRVWNDKTGESKPIEINITI
;
A
#
# COMPACT_ATOMS: atom_id res chain seq x y z
N ASP A 1 8.45 -11.83 -26.49
CA ASP A 1 9.67 -12.33 -25.83
C ASP A 1 9.47 -12.39 -24.32
N TYR A 2 9.87 -13.49 -23.69
CA TYR A 2 9.89 -13.63 -22.22
C TYR A 2 11.34 -13.82 -21.76
N ILE A 3 11.63 -13.36 -20.55
CA ILE A 3 12.91 -13.59 -19.89
C ILE A 3 12.71 -14.76 -18.94
N GLU A 4 13.50 -15.81 -19.14
CA GLU A 4 13.54 -16.98 -18.26
C GLU A 4 14.74 -16.86 -17.31
N TYR A 5 14.53 -17.25 -16.05
CA TYR A 5 15.57 -17.31 -15.03
C TYR A 5 15.69 -18.76 -14.58
N GLU A 6 16.83 -19.38 -14.85
CA GLU A 6 17.03 -20.83 -14.67
C GLU A 6 17.37 -21.22 -13.22
N GLU A 7 17.89 -20.27 -12.44
CA GLU A 7 18.36 -20.51 -11.07
C GLU A 7 17.53 -19.79 -10.02
N VAL A 8 17.33 -20.47 -8.88
CA VAL A 8 16.70 -19.90 -7.68
C VAL A 8 17.62 -20.09 -6.49
N ALA A 9 17.90 -19.01 -5.77
CA ALA A 9 18.72 -19.03 -4.57
C ALA A 9 18.05 -18.23 -3.42
N PRO A 10 18.22 -18.64 -2.15
CA PRO A 10 17.64 -17.97 -0.98
C PRO A 10 18.44 -16.72 -0.59
N ILE A 11 18.65 -15.80 -1.53
CA ILE A 11 19.58 -14.64 -1.43
C ILE A 11 19.28 -13.67 -0.28
N PHE A 12 18.10 -13.75 0.34
CA PHE A 12 17.70 -12.90 1.48
C PHE A 12 17.44 -13.66 2.78
N ARG A 13 17.75 -14.96 2.86
CA ARG A 13 17.45 -15.78 4.06
C ARG A 13 18.06 -15.19 5.33
N GLU A 14 19.37 -14.97 5.32
CA GLU A 14 20.09 -14.45 6.49
C GLU A 14 19.57 -13.08 6.91
N TYR A 15 19.26 -12.22 5.93
CA TYR A 15 18.67 -10.91 6.18
C TYR A 15 17.29 -11.03 6.84
N ALA A 16 16.41 -11.87 6.30
CA ALA A 16 15.06 -12.07 6.83
C ALA A 16 15.09 -12.64 8.26
N GLU A 17 15.97 -13.61 8.52
CA GLU A 17 16.18 -14.20 9.85
C GLU A 17 16.74 -13.17 10.84
N PHE A 18 17.70 -12.35 10.42
CA PHE A 18 18.25 -11.26 11.22
C PHE A 18 17.17 -10.23 11.60
N ILE A 19 16.40 -9.75 10.62
CA ILE A 19 15.30 -8.80 10.87
C ILE A 19 14.28 -9.42 11.83
N TRP A 20 13.87 -10.67 11.59
CA TRP A 20 12.90 -11.35 12.44
C TRP A 20 13.39 -11.47 13.88
N LYS A 21 14.63 -11.92 14.08
CA LYS A 21 15.24 -12.03 15.41
C LYS A 21 15.25 -10.69 16.14
N LYS A 22 15.68 -9.61 15.46
CA LYS A 22 15.71 -8.27 16.06
C LYS A 22 14.33 -7.78 16.46
N ARG A 23 13.31 -8.03 15.65
CA ARG A 23 11.92 -7.70 16.00
C ARG A 23 11.46 -8.44 17.25
N GLN A 24 11.77 -9.73 17.37
CA GLN A 24 11.41 -10.52 18.56
C GLN A 24 12.15 -10.04 19.81
N GLU A 25 13.44 -9.71 19.71
CA GLU A 25 14.21 -9.13 20.81
C GLU A 25 13.58 -7.83 21.32
N HIS A 26 13.28 -6.88 20.44
CA HIS A 26 12.75 -5.57 20.83
C HIS A 26 11.30 -5.62 21.31
N LYS A 27 10.46 -6.51 20.75
CA LYS A 27 9.12 -6.76 21.30
C LYS A 27 9.17 -7.25 22.74
N LYS A 28 10.06 -8.19 23.07
CA LYS A 28 10.23 -8.70 24.44
C LYS A 28 10.72 -7.62 25.42
N GLN A 29 11.49 -6.65 24.92
CA GLN A 29 11.98 -5.52 25.71
C GLN A 29 10.96 -4.38 25.82
N GLY A 30 9.83 -4.43 25.11
CA GLY A 30 8.87 -3.34 25.04
C GLY A 30 9.34 -2.14 24.19
N ASP A 31 10.40 -2.28 23.39
CA ASP A 31 10.91 -1.20 22.53
C ASP A 31 10.14 -1.16 21.21
N ALA A 32 9.01 -0.45 21.24
CA ALA A 32 8.15 -0.27 20.07
C ALA A 32 8.81 0.48 18.92
N ASN A 33 9.75 1.39 19.20
CA ASN A 33 10.43 2.19 18.18
C ASN A 33 11.40 1.33 17.37
N LEU A 34 12.18 0.48 18.04
CA LEU A 34 13.09 -0.43 17.36
C LEU A 34 12.36 -1.56 16.64
N ASP A 35 11.28 -2.16 17.20
CA ASP A 35 10.45 -3.11 16.43
C ASP A 35 9.90 -2.45 15.16
N TYR A 36 9.43 -1.20 15.24
CA TYR A 36 8.94 -0.46 14.08
C TYR A 36 10.04 -0.19 13.04
N LEU A 37 11.25 0.20 13.47
CA LEU A 37 12.40 0.41 12.60
C LEU A 37 12.76 -0.89 11.85
N TYR A 38 12.95 -1.99 12.57
CA TYR A 38 13.30 -3.27 11.96
C TYR A 38 12.20 -3.80 11.04
N LYS A 39 10.91 -3.62 11.41
CA LYS A 39 9.78 -3.92 10.53
C LYS A 39 9.84 -3.10 9.24
N THR A 40 10.17 -1.82 9.34
CA THR A 40 10.26 -0.91 8.20
C THR A 40 11.41 -1.31 7.27
N LEU A 41 12.59 -1.60 7.83
CA LEU A 41 13.74 -2.08 7.06
C LEU A 41 13.38 -3.36 6.29
N GLY A 42 12.86 -4.38 6.99
CA GLY A 42 12.47 -5.65 6.36
C GLY A 42 11.44 -5.48 5.24
N ASN A 43 10.40 -4.67 5.47
CA ASN A 43 9.35 -4.44 4.48
C ASN A 43 9.80 -3.57 3.30
N SER A 44 10.82 -2.73 3.48
CA SER A 44 11.29 -1.82 2.43
C SER A 44 12.19 -2.48 1.39
N LEU A 45 12.88 -3.57 1.74
CA LEU A 45 13.90 -4.19 0.89
C LEU A 45 13.33 -4.65 -0.46
N TYR A 46 12.22 -5.38 -0.48
CA TYR A 46 11.67 -5.89 -1.73
C TYR A 46 11.24 -4.76 -2.68
N GLY A 47 10.73 -3.65 -2.13
CA GLY A 47 10.32 -2.49 -2.90
C GLY A 47 11.50 -1.77 -3.56
N LYS A 48 12.69 -1.85 -2.97
CA LYS A 48 13.92 -1.29 -3.56
C LYS A 48 14.31 -1.96 -4.88
N TYR A 49 14.07 -3.26 -5.02
CA TYR A 49 14.32 -3.96 -6.28
C TYR A 49 13.32 -3.63 -7.40
N GLY A 50 12.20 -2.97 -7.07
CA GLY A 50 11.26 -2.41 -8.04
C GLY A 50 11.32 -0.89 -8.15
N GLU A 51 12.34 -0.26 -7.55
CA GLU A 51 12.47 1.20 -7.51
C GLU A 51 12.81 1.74 -8.90
N ARG A 52 12.13 2.81 -9.29
CA ARG A 52 12.51 3.64 -10.43
C ARG A 52 13.02 4.96 -9.90
N ASN A 53 14.18 5.37 -10.37
CA ASN A 53 14.69 6.70 -10.15
C ASN A 53 14.07 7.62 -11.19
N GLU A 54 13.31 8.60 -10.73
CA GLU A 54 13.15 9.81 -11.52
C GLU A 54 14.51 10.50 -11.49
N GLN A 55 15.24 10.53 -12.62
CA GLN A 55 16.31 11.51 -12.79
C GLN A 55 15.66 12.87 -12.96
N GLY A 56 15.12 13.39 -11.86
CA GLY A 56 14.44 14.65 -11.88
C GLY A 56 14.17 15.23 -10.51
N GLY A 57 14.10 16.56 -10.49
CA GLY A 57 13.95 17.33 -9.28
C GLY A 57 13.45 18.72 -9.60
N TRP A 58 12.88 19.34 -8.58
CA TRP A 58 12.59 20.77 -8.63
C TRP A 58 13.88 21.50 -8.32
N VAL A 59 14.39 22.25 -9.30
CA VAL A 59 15.55 23.13 -9.16
C VAL A 59 15.02 24.56 -9.12
N LYS A 60 15.65 25.46 -8.35
CA LYS A 60 15.30 26.88 -8.44
C LYS A 60 15.56 27.37 -9.86
N LEU A 61 14.63 28.13 -10.42
CA LEU A 61 14.76 28.66 -11.77
C LEU A 61 15.98 29.58 -11.89
N GLY A 62 16.31 30.34 -10.84
CA GLY A 62 17.51 31.18 -10.80
C GLY A 62 18.82 30.41 -10.79
N ASP A 63 18.81 29.15 -10.35
CA ASP A 63 19.99 28.27 -10.31
C ASP A 63 20.08 27.36 -11.56
N TRP A 64 19.11 27.44 -12.48
CA TRP A 64 19.05 26.60 -13.66
C TRP A 64 19.69 27.28 -14.87
N CYS A 65 20.74 26.66 -15.41
CA CYS A 65 21.47 27.15 -16.58
C CYS A 65 21.11 26.44 -17.89
N GLY A 66 20.14 25.50 -17.87
CA GLY A 66 19.75 24.71 -19.05
C GLY A 66 18.55 25.30 -19.80
N ASP A 67 18.10 24.59 -20.83
CA ASP A 67 16.89 24.94 -21.56
C ASP A 67 15.63 24.78 -20.66
N ILE A 68 14.66 25.66 -20.87
CA ILE A 68 13.38 25.70 -20.16
C ILE A 68 12.22 25.20 -21.04
N GLU A 69 12.45 25.00 -22.34
CA GLU A 69 11.42 24.54 -23.28
C GLU A 69 10.88 23.16 -22.86
N GLY A 70 9.56 23.04 -22.76
CA GLY A 70 8.88 21.81 -22.33
C GLY A 70 8.99 21.48 -20.83
N CYS A 71 9.64 22.33 -20.02
CA CYS A 71 9.79 22.08 -18.58
C CYS A 71 8.63 22.65 -17.75
N ASP A 72 8.32 21.94 -16.66
CA ASP A 72 7.25 22.30 -15.73
C ASP A 72 7.75 23.40 -14.76
N ILE A 73 7.36 24.66 -14.95
CA ILE A 73 7.77 25.78 -14.06
C ILE A 73 6.64 26.08 -13.06
N ARG A 74 6.98 26.15 -11.76
CA ARG A 74 6.03 26.46 -10.68
C ARG A 74 6.60 27.46 -9.69
N GLU A 75 5.75 28.38 -9.25
CA GLU A 75 6.08 29.36 -8.21
C GLU A 75 5.72 28.80 -6.83
N TYR A 76 6.59 29.04 -5.84
CA TYR A 76 6.43 28.64 -4.44
C TYR A 76 6.28 29.87 -3.53
N ILE A 77 6.00 29.63 -2.24
CA ILE A 77 5.92 30.66 -1.21
C ILE A 77 7.23 31.46 -1.25
N ASP A 78 7.14 32.78 -1.36
CA ASP A 78 8.21 33.77 -1.59
C ASP A 78 8.34 34.28 -3.04
N GLY A 79 7.49 33.79 -3.96
CA GLY A 79 7.58 34.16 -5.39
C GLY A 79 8.73 33.48 -6.12
N GLU A 80 9.47 32.61 -5.43
CA GLU A 80 10.58 31.85 -5.96
C GLU A 80 10.06 30.81 -6.95
N LYS A 81 10.54 30.87 -8.18
CA LYS A 81 10.16 29.93 -9.24
C LYS A 81 11.09 28.73 -9.22
N TYR A 82 10.53 27.56 -9.42
CA TYR A 82 11.24 26.30 -9.57
C TYR A 82 10.87 25.67 -10.90
N ILE A 83 11.84 25.02 -11.53
CA ILE A 83 11.70 24.23 -12.74
C ILE A 83 11.83 22.75 -12.38
N TYR A 84 10.87 21.94 -12.81
CA TYR A 84 11.01 20.50 -12.75
C TYR A 84 11.85 20.06 -13.94
N VAL A 85 13.09 19.69 -13.64
CA VAL A 85 13.99 19.09 -14.61
C VAL A 85 13.85 17.60 -14.38
N GLY A 86 13.23 16.86 -15.30
CA GLY A 86 13.05 15.42 -15.13
C GLY A 86 13.16 14.69 -16.45
N LYS A 87 14.07 13.71 -16.52
CA LYS A 87 14.10 12.71 -17.60
C LYS A 87 13.09 11.61 -17.32
N THR A 88 12.78 10.84 -18.37
CA THR A 88 12.07 9.57 -18.32
C THR A 88 12.52 8.74 -17.11
N PRO A 89 11.60 8.16 -16.33
CA PRO A 89 11.97 7.30 -15.19
C PRO A 89 12.96 6.23 -15.64
N LEU A 90 14.10 6.15 -14.97
CA LEU A 90 15.11 5.12 -15.20
C LEU A 90 15.09 4.14 -14.05
N ASP A 91 15.40 2.89 -14.35
CA ASP A 91 15.63 1.90 -13.30
C ASP A 91 16.82 2.33 -12.42
N SER A 92 16.71 2.09 -11.13
CA SER A 92 17.83 2.28 -10.21
C SER A 92 18.92 1.25 -10.47
N LYS A 93 20.16 1.51 -9.99
CA LYS A 93 21.31 0.60 -10.20
C LYS A 93 21.07 -0.81 -9.65
N HIS A 94 20.21 -0.95 -8.65
CA HIS A 94 19.88 -2.20 -7.97
C HIS A 94 18.49 -2.73 -8.38
N THR A 95 17.84 -2.15 -9.39
CA THR A 95 16.54 -2.61 -9.85
C THR A 95 16.67 -4.00 -10.46
N PHE A 96 15.87 -4.93 -9.94
CA PHE A 96 15.78 -6.28 -10.47
C PHE A 96 14.33 -6.77 -10.31
N PRO A 97 13.43 -6.41 -11.25
CA PRO A 97 11.98 -6.56 -11.08
C PRO A 97 11.49 -7.99 -10.89
N VAL A 98 12.28 -9.00 -11.30
CA VAL A 98 11.97 -10.41 -11.05
C VAL A 98 11.87 -10.72 -9.55
N ILE A 99 12.67 -10.06 -8.70
CA ILE A 99 12.63 -10.26 -7.24
C ILE A 99 11.25 -9.88 -6.64
N PRO A 100 10.75 -8.63 -6.79
CA PRO A 100 9.43 -8.28 -6.27
C PRO A 100 8.30 -9.07 -6.96
N ALA A 101 8.42 -9.39 -8.25
CA ALA A 101 7.46 -10.27 -8.92
C ALA A 101 7.39 -11.65 -8.25
N TRP A 102 8.55 -12.28 -8.03
CA TRP A 102 8.66 -13.59 -7.38
C TRP A 102 8.14 -13.57 -5.94
N ILE A 103 8.53 -12.57 -5.14
CA ILE A 103 8.07 -12.42 -3.75
C ILE A 103 6.53 -12.29 -3.72
N THR A 104 5.96 -11.40 -4.54
CA THR A 104 4.50 -11.19 -4.53
C THR A 104 3.74 -12.41 -5.07
N THR A 105 4.31 -13.17 -6.00
CA THR A 105 3.74 -14.45 -6.45
C THR A 105 3.73 -15.47 -5.32
N ASN A 106 4.83 -15.64 -4.60
CA ASN A 106 4.89 -16.58 -3.47
C ASN A 106 3.92 -16.22 -2.34
N VAL A 107 3.74 -14.94 -2.04
CA VAL A 107 2.71 -14.48 -1.08
C VAL A 107 1.31 -14.88 -1.54
N ARG A 108 0.98 -14.70 -2.83
CA ARG A 108 -0.32 -15.12 -3.39
C ARG A 108 -0.49 -16.64 -3.36
N LEU A 109 0.55 -17.39 -3.71
CA LEU A 109 0.54 -18.86 -3.65
C LEU A 109 0.37 -19.39 -2.23
N LYS A 110 0.78 -18.63 -1.20
CA LYS A 110 0.49 -18.96 0.20
C LYS A 110 -0.96 -18.66 0.58
N LEU A 111 -1.55 -17.57 0.08
CA LEU A 111 -2.94 -17.16 0.37
C LEU A 111 -3.98 -18.08 -0.28
N ILE A 112 -3.78 -18.43 -1.56
CA ILE A 112 -4.78 -19.13 -2.39
C ILE A 112 -5.23 -20.46 -1.78
N PRO A 113 -4.34 -21.36 -1.32
CA PRO A 113 -4.75 -22.62 -0.72
C PRO A 113 -5.61 -22.43 0.53
N GLU A 114 -5.26 -21.48 1.40
CA GLU A 114 -6.02 -21.23 2.62
C GLU A 114 -7.41 -20.66 2.33
N MET A 115 -7.51 -19.76 1.33
CA MET A 115 -8.79 -19.27 0.85
C MET A 115 -9.63 -20.38 0.21
N LYS A 116 -9.04 -21.22 -0.66
CA LYS A 116 -9.75 -22.32 -1.33
C LYS A 116 -10.31 -23.34 -0.35
N LYS A 117 -9.54 -23.72 0.68
CA LYS A 117 -9.98 -24.64 1.75
C LYS A 117 -11.20 -24.11 2.53
N ARG A 118 -11.44 -22.79 2.49
CA ARG A 118 -12.44 -22.08 3.30
C ARG A 118 -13.31 -21.15 2.47
N GLU A 119 -13.48 -21.44 1.18
CA GLU A 119 -14.05 -20.49 0.21
C GLU A 119 -15.38 -19.88 0.68
N LYS A 120 -16.25 -20.69 1.30
CA LYS A 120 -17.55 -20.27 1.84
C LYS A 120 -17.48 -19.33 3.04
N TRP A 121 -16.37 -19.34 3.78
CA TRP A 121 -16.17 -18.53 4.99
C TRP A 121 -15.27 -17.33 4.73
N VAL A 122 -14.63 -17.22 3.57
CA VAL A 122 -13.77 -16.08 3.24
C VAL A 122 -14.62 -14.85 2.95
N VAL A 123 -14.42 -13.80 3.74
CA VAL A 123 -15.10 -12.51 3.58
C VAL A 123 -14.22 -11.52 2.81
N TYR A 124 -12.92 -11.48 3.13
CA TYR A 124 -12.02 -10.48 2.59
C TYR A 124 -10.56 -10.97 2.57
N CYS A 125 -9.77 -10.40 1.67
CA CYS A 125 -8.32 -10.64 1.58
C CYS A 125 -7.60 -9.34 1.17
N ASP A 126 -6.52 -8.98 1.87
CA ASP A 126 -5.67 -7.83 1.52
C ASP A 126 -4.19 -8.17 1.73
N THR A 127 -3.47 -8.29 0.62
CA THR A 127 -2.00 -8.42 0.51
C THR A 127 -1.41 -9.67 1.18
N ASP A 128 -1.58 -9.81 2.50
CA ASP A 128 -1.01 -10.82 3.38
C ASP A 128 -1.98 -11.24 4.51
N SER A 129 -3.25 -10.83 4.43
CA SER A 129 -4.30 -11.14 5.42
C SER A 129 -5.52 -11.80 4.76
N ILE A 130 -6.16 -12.72 5.47
CA ILE A 130 -7.45 -13.33 5.11
C ILE A 130 -8.40 -13.11 6.28
N HIS A 131 -9.59 -12.63 5.99
CA HIS A 131 -10.68 -12.48 6.95
C HIS A 131 -11.68 -13.60 6.69
N ILE A 132 -11.94 -14.41 7.71
CA ILE A 132 -12.92 -15.50 7.66
C ILE A 132 -14.03 -15.26 8.69
N LEU A 133 -15.22 -15.80 8.45
CA LEU A 133 -16.29 -15.85 9.45
C LEU A 133 -15.85 -16.69 10.65
N SER A 134 -16.24 -16.27 11.86
CA SER A 134 -15.83 -16.92 13.12
C SER A 134 -16.41 -18.32 13.31
N ASP A 135 -17.51 -18.63 12.63
CA ASP A 135 -18.15 -19.95 12.61
C ASP A 135 -17.48 -20.95 11.64
N CYS A 136 -16.34 -20.58 11.06
CA CYS A 136 -15.57 -21.47 10.20
C CYS A 136 -15.12 -22.72 10.99
N PRO A 137 -15.54 -23.95 10.59
CA PRO A 137 -15.25 -25.17 11.36
C PRO A 137 -13.77 -25.57 11.32
N ASN A 138 -13.00 -25.00 10.39
CA ASN A 138 -11.58 -25.28 10.21
C ASN A 138 -10.79 -23.95 10.09
N PRO A 139 -10.63 -23.15 11.17
CA PRO A 139 -9.93 -21.86 11.09
C PRO A 139 -8.46 -22.02 10.63
N ILE A 140 -7.82 -20.90 10.28
CA ILE A 140 -6.40 -20.89 9.93
C ILE A 140 -5.59 -21.06 11.22
N GLU A 141 -4.65 -22.00 11.22
CA GLU A 141 -3.82 -22.29 12.38
C GLU A 141 -2.85 -21.12 12.68
N ASP A 142 -2.90 -20.64 13.93
CA ASP A 142 -2.01 -19.59 14.41
C ASP A 142 -0.57 -20.11 14.60
N SER A 143 0.41 -19.27 14.30
CA SER A 143 1.81 -19.64 14.31
C SER A 143 2.72 -18.44 14.56
N GLU A 144 3.55 -18.54 15.59
CA GLU A 144 4.58 -17.56 15.91
C GLU A 144 5.85 -17.71 15.05
N LYS A 145 5.89 -18.66 14.12
CA LYS A 145 7.07 -18.90 13.27
C LYS A 145 7.17 -17.83 12.18
N LEU A 146 8.40 -17.54 11.74
CA LEU A 146 8.63 -16.67 10.58
C LEU A 146 7.91 -17.24 9.36
N GLY A 147 7.07 -16.43 8.73
CA GLY A 147 6.25 -16.87 7.61
C GLY A 147 5.06 -17.74 8.01
N GLY A 148 4.72 -17.86 9.29
CA GLY A 148 3.46 -18.44 9.79
C GLY A 148 2.25 -17.53 9.54
N TRP A 149 1.07 -17.96 9.97
CA TRP A 149 -0.12 -17.10 10.07
C TRP A 149 -0.23 -16.60 11.51
N GLY A 150 -0.42 -15.30 11.69
CA GLY A 150 -0.68 -14.72 13.01
C GLY A 150 -2.16 -14.37 13.15
N PHE A 151 -2.82 -14.86 14.19
CA PHE A 151 -4.17 -14.42 14.55
C PHE A 151 -4.13 -12.96 15.03
N GLU A 152 -4.85 -12.06 14.34
CA GLU A 152 -4.85 -10.64 14.71
C GLU A 152 -5.99 -10.29 15.68
N TYR A 153 -7.24 -10.60 15.33
CA TYR A 153 -8.43 -10.34 16.14
C TYR A 153 -9.67 -11.02 15.56
N GLU A 154 -10.72 -11.06 16.38
CA GLU A 154 -12.10 -11.36 15.98
C GLU A 154 -12.98 -10.16 16.31
N ALA A 155 -13.84 -9.76 15.38
CA ALA A 155 -14.79 -8.67 15.57
C ALA A 155 -15.94 -8.72 14.57
N GLU A 156 -17.13 -8.30 15.01
CA GLU A 156 -18.23 -7.99 14.11
C GLU A 156 -17.94 -6.66 13.38
N GLN A 157 -17.91 -6.69 12.04
CA GLN A 157 -17.54 -5.52 11.23
C GLN A 157 -18.30 -5.49 9.92
N VAL A 158 -18.63 -4.27 9.48
CA VAL A 158 -19.23 -4.02 8.16
C VAL A 158 -18.12 -3.87 7.11
N TYR A 159 -18.28 -4.53 5.97
CA TYR A 159 -17.41 -4.42 4.80
C TYR A 159 -18.14 -3.66 3.70
N TYR A 160 -17.56 -2.55 3.26
CA TYR A 160 -18.13 -1.74 2.18
C TYR A 160 -17.45 -2.04 0.85
N ARG A 161 -16.11 -2.02 0.83
CA ARG A 161 -15.28 -2.24 -0.37
C ARG A 161 -13.82 -2.51 0.01
N PRO A 162 -12.93 -2.87 -0.94
CA PRO A 162 -11.54 -3.10 -0.62
C PRO A 162 -10.87 -1.94 0.11
N LYS A 163 -10.29 -2.23 1.29
CA LYS A 163 -9.67 -1.26 2.22
C LYS A 163 -10.64 -0.20 2.76
N PHE A 164 -11.92 -0.55 2.83
CA PHE A 164 -12.98 0.19 3.51
C PHE A 164 -13.90 -0.78 4.25
N TYR A 165 -13.55 -1.11 5.50
CA TYR A 165 -14.28 -2.04 6.36
C TYR A 165 -13.96 -1.74 7.83
N GLY A 166 -14.91 -2.00 8.73
CA GLY A 166 -14.77 -1.66 10.16
C GLY A 166 -14.25 -0.23 10.34
N ASN A 167 -13.12 -0.08 11.03
CA ASN A 167 -12.44 1.22 11.23
C ASN A 167 -11.31 1.51 10.21
N LYS A 168 -11.11 0.65 9.20
CA LYS A 168 -10.07 0.82 8.18
C LYS A 168 -10.64 1.47 6.95
N THR A 169 -10.17 2.68 6.65
CA THR A 169 -10.58 3.44 5.46
C THR A 169 -9.35 4.00 4.73
N LYS A 170 -9.10 3.54 3.49
CA LYS A 170 -7.89 3.93 2.75
C LYS A 170 -7.80 5.45 2.53
N GLY A 171 -6.69 6.01 3.01
CA GLY A 171 -6.41 7.44 2.86
C GLY A 171 -7.31 8.33 3.71
N VAL A 172 -7.87 7.79 4.79
CA VAL A 172 -8.51 8.55 5.88
C VAL A 172 -7.76 8.15 7.16
N PRO A 173 -7.20 9.11 7.92
CA PRO A 173 -6.49 8.79 9.16
C PRO A 173 -7.47 8.38 10.26
N LYS A 174 -7.01 7.61 11.25
CA LYS A 174 -7.85 7.18 12.40
C LYS A 174 -8.45 8.34 13.22
N ARG A 175 -7.80 9.50 13.20
CA ARG A 175 -8.25 10.72 13.89
C ARG A 175 -9.28 11.54 13.10
N ALA A 176 -9.79 11.02 11.98
CA ALA A 176 -10.80 11.71 11.21
C ALA A 176 -12.16 11.66 11.92
N GLU A 177 -12.86 12.78 11.89
CA GLU A 177 -14.22 12.91 12.38
C GLU A 177 -15.19 12.57 11.24
N ILE A 178 -16.26 11.85 11.54
CA ILE A 178 -17.35 11.60 10.59
C ILE A 178 -18.31 12.78 10.69
N LEU A 179 -18.47 13.53 9.60
CA LEU A 179 -19.44 14.64 9.53
C LEU A 179 -20.82 14.15 9.13
N ARG A 180 -20.86 13.20 8.19
CA ARG A 180 -22.10 12.66 7.64
C ARG A 180 -21.90 11.20 7.25
N ASN A 181 -22.91 10.39 7.50
CA ASN A 181 -22.97 8.98 7.15
C ASN A 181 -24.39 8.67 6.68
N ASP A 182 -24.57 8.56 5.36
CA ASP A 182 -25.83 8.13 4.76
C ASP A 182 -25.68 6.75 4.14
N ASN A 183 -26.74 6.22 3.52
CA ASN A 183 -26.75 4.85 3.00
C ASN A 183 -25.66 4.60 1.95
N ASP A 184 -25.28 5.62 1.18
CA ASP A 184 -24.38 5.48 0.04
C ASP A 184 -22.97 6.03 0.32
N THR A 185 -22.83 6.98 1.24
CA THR A 185 -21.61 7.75 1.43
C THR A 185 -21.27 8.02 2.90
N ILE A 186 -19.97 8.20 3.15
CA ILE A 186 -19.45 8.72 4.42
C ILE A 186 -18.54 9.91 4.12
N GLU A 187 -18.78 11.01 4.84
CA GLU A 187 -17.97 12.22 4.79
C GLU A 187 -17.10 12.33 6.03
N PHE A 188 -15.80 12.49 5.79
CA PHE A 188 -14.78 12.62 6.82
C PHE A 188 -14.17 14.00 6.82
N LYS A 189 -13.86 14.48 8.02
CA LYS A 189 -13.12 15.70 8.29
C LYS A 189 -11.85 15.37 9.06
N TYR A 190 -10.71 15.85 8.58
CA TYR A 190 -9.45 15.72 9.30
C TYR A 190 -8.45 16.76 8.85
N THR A 191 -7.49 17.10 9.71
CA THR A 191 -6.36 17.93 9.30
C THR A 191 -5.24 17.05 8.73
N SER A 192 -4.45 17.56 7.80
CA SER A 192 -3.22 16.90 7.34
C SER A 192 -2.23 17.94 6.86
N PRO A 193 -0.92 17.75 7.05
CA PRO A 193 0.06 18.57 6.35
C PRO A 193 -0.05 18.29 4.85
N ILE A 194 0.06 19.34 4.05
CA ILE A 194 0.09 19.22 2.60
C ILE A 194 1.40 18.54 2.19
N LYS A 195 1.27 17.34 1.61
CA LYS A 195 2.39 16.57 1.05
C LYS A 195 2.93 17.26 -0.20
N ARG A 196 4.24 17.13 -0.45
CA ARG A 196 4.96 17.67 -1.63
C ARG A 196 4.15 17.55 -2.94
N ALA A 197 3.73 16.34 -3.32
CA ALA A 197 2.99 16.13 -4.56
C ALA A 197 1.65 16.88 -4.61
N THR A 198 0.97 17.03 -3.46
CA THR A 198 -0.30 17.79 -3.38
C THR A 198 -0.05 19.29 -3.41
N ALA A 199 0.99 19.77 -2.71
CA ALA A 199 1.45 21.16 -2.76
C ALA A 199 1.71 21.59 -4.20
N ILE A 200 2.52 20.80 -4.91
CA ILE A 200 2.84 20.97 -6.32
C ILE A 200 1.57 21.03 -7.17
N ARG A 201 0.71 20.00 -7.11
CA ARG A 201 -0.48 19.88 -7.96
C ARG A 201 -1.50 21.00 -7.72
N ARG A 202 -1.64 21.46 -6.48
CA ARG A 202 -2.66 22.43 -6.08
C ARG A 202 -2.15 23.85 -5.90
N LYS A 203 -0.85 24.10 -6.15
CA LYS A 203 -0.17 25.39 -5.88
C LYS A 203 -0.38 25.84 -4.44
N LEU A 204 -0.24 24.90 -3.50
CA LEU A 204 -0.39 25.16 -2.08
C LEU A 204 0.95 25.06 -1.35
N PRO A 205 1.13 25.81 -0.26
CA PRO A 205 2.25 25.64 0.66
C PRO A 205 2.48 24.19 1.09
N GLN A 206 3.71 23.69 0.93
CA GLN A 206 4.08 22.38 1.47
C GLN A 206 4.16 22.45 3.02
N ASN A 207 3.84 21.34 3.69
CA ASN A 207 3.87 21.20 5.16
C ASN A 207 2.88 22.10 5.92
N MET A 208 2.09 22.91 5.21
CA MET A 208 0.98 23.64 5.80
C MET A 208 -0.10 22.66 6.25
N TRP A 209 -0.58 22.83 7.47
CA TRP A 209 -1.71 22.07 7.99
C TRP A 209 -3.00 22.64 7.44
N VAL A 210 -3.75 21.79 6.74
CA VAL A 210 -5.06 22.16 6.21
C VAL A 210 -6.12 21.18 6.66
N GLU A 211 -7.34 21.68 6.75
CA GLU A 211 -8.52 20.87 6.91
C GLU A 211 -8.89 20.20 5.58
N ILE A 212 -9.17 18.91 5.63
CA ILE A 212 -9.56 18.10 4.48
C ILE A 212 -10.95 17.54 4.74
N LEU A 213 -11.86 17.87 3.83
CA LEU A 213 -13.15 17.20 3.68
C LEU A 213 -13.00 16.10 2.62
N LYS A 214 -13.37 14.88 2.97
CA LYS A 214 -13.27 13.72 2.08
C LYS A 214 -14.54 12.89 2.15
N GLN A 215 -15.25 12.83 1.04
CA GLN A 215 -16.39 11.95 0.85
C GLN A 215 -15.94 10.63 0.22
N LEU A 216 -16.49 9.51 0.69
CA LEU A 216 -16.27 8.18 0.14
C LEU A 216 -17.60 7.47 -0.09
N ARG A 217 -17.71 6.77 -1.22
CA ARG A 217 -18.85 5.89 -1.51
C ARG A 217 -18.65 4.52 -0.86
N LYS A 218 -19.72 3.99 -0.27
CA LYS A 218 -19.78 2.66 0.33
C LYS A 218 -19.83 1.55 -0.72
N THR A 219 -20.45 1.80 -1.88
CA THR A 219 -20.56 0.83 -2.96
C THR A 219 -19.18 0.35 -3.45
N ASP A 220 -19.02 -0.96 -3.59
CA ASP A 220 -17.83 -1.56 -4.20
C ASP A 220 -17.94 -1.57 -5.73
N ASP A 221 -17.37 -0.54 -6.33
CA ASP A 221 -17.28 -0.32 -7.77
C ASP A 221 -16.18 -1.15 -8.48
N LYS A 222 -15.50 -2.06 -7.77
CA LYS A 222 -14.37 -2.84 -8.32
C LYS A 222 -14.71 -4.28 -8.68
N ARG A 223 -15.94 -4.71 -8.41
CA ARG A 223 -16.42 -6.07 -8.61
C ARG A 223 -17.84 -6.04 -9.15
N VAL A 224 -18.24 -7.13 -9.80
CA VAL A 224 -19.64 -7.36 -10.16
C VAL A 224 -20.26 -8.19 -9.04
N TRP A 225 -21.26 -7.63 -8.36
CA TRP A 225 -21.96 -8.27 -7.25
C TRP A 225 -23.25 -8.93 -7.72
N ASN A 226 -23.58 -10.06 -7.09
CA ASN A 226 -24.88 -10.70 -7.19
C ASN A 226 -25.71 -10.34 -5.96
N ASP A 227 -26.69 -9.45 -6.13
CA ASP A 227 -27.51 -8.93 -5.03
C ASP A 227 -28.32 -10.02 -4.29
N LYS A 228 -28.55 -11.18 -4.93
CA LYS A 228 -29.31 -12.29 -4.32
C LYS A 228 -28.43 -13.19 -3.46
N THR A 229 -27.20 -13.45 -3.89
CA THR A 229 -26.30 -14.40 -3.22
C THR A 229 -25.26 -13.70 -2.35
N GLY A 230 -25.02 -12.40 -2.57
CA GLY A 230 -23.92 -11.66 -1.94
C GLY A 230 -22.55 -12.03 -2.52
N GLU A 231 -22.47 -12.88 -3.53
CA GLU A 231 -21.22 -13.25 -4.17
C GLU A 231 -20.74 -12.16 -5.13
N SER A 232 -19.44 -12.11 -5.40
CA SER A 232 -18.88 -11.16 -6.34
C SER A 232 -17.76 -11.73 -7.20
N LYS A 233 -17.73 -11.31 -8.47
CA LYS A 233 -16.66 -11.66 -9.41
C LYS A 233 -15.83 -10.43 -9.82
N PRO A 234 -14.56 -10.62 -10.23
CA PRO A 234 -13.77 -9.53 -10.82
C PRO A 234 -14.47 -8.92 -12.03
N ILE A 235 -14.25 -7.63 -12.27
CA ILE A 235 -14.68 -6.98 -13.51
C ILE A 235 -13.86 -7.55 -14.67
N GLU A 236 -14.55 -8.07 -15.69
CA GLU A 236 -13.92 -8.52 -16.92
C GLU A 236 -13.53 -7.29 -17.74
N ILE A 237 -12.22 -7.06 -17.88
CA ILE A 237 -11.70 -6.02 -18.78
C ILE A 237 -11.40 -6.74 -20.09
N ASN A 238 -12.19 -6.47 -21.13
CA ASN A 238 -11.86 -6.90 -22.49
C ASN A 238 -10.59 -6.15 -22.91
N ILE A 239 -9.44 -6.77 -22.69
CA ILE A 239 -8.18 -6.30 -23.26
C ILE A 239 -8.22 -6.75 -24.71
N THR A 240 -8.56 -5.84 -25.62
CA THR A 240 -8.27 -6.04 -27.04
C THR A 240 -6.75 -6.04 -27.16
N ILE A 241 -6.16 -7.22 -27.36
CA ILE A 241 -4.74 -7.40 -27.66
C ILE A 241 -4.57 -7.20 -29.17
#